data_AF-A0A6G3XR52-F1
#
_entry.id   AF-A0A6G3XR52-F1
#
_cell.length_a   1.000
_cell.length_b   1.000
_cell.length_c   1.000
_cell.angle_alpha   90.00
_cell.angle_beta   90.00
_cell.angle_gamma   90.00
#
_symmetry.space_group_name_H-M   'P 1'
#
loop_
_entity.id
_entity.type
_entity.pdbx_description
1 polymer ?
#
loop_
_entity_poly.entity_id
_entity_poly.type
_entity_poly.pdbx_seq_one_letter_code
_entity_poly.pdbx_strand_id
1 'polypeptide(L)' 'AVAAPFRRRGVGAALSAWLTERAFAQGCRTVWLEPGDADVERVYAGIGYRRIGEKVNISLEPGRRPEPGAETV' A
#
# COMPACT_ATOMS: atom_id res chain seq x y z
N ALA A 1 7.48 -9.83 -0.43
CA ALA A 1 7.97 -10.46 -1.68
C ALA A 1 9.43 -10.94 -1.60
N VAL A 2 10.39 -10.20 -1.00
CA VAL A 2 11.80 -10.66 -0.97
C VAL A 2 12.04 -11.67 0.16
N ALA A 3 12.49 -12.88 -0.22
CA ALA A 3 12.89 -13.92 0.72
C ALA A 3 14.00 -13.43 1.67
N ALA A 4 13.92 -13.83 2.95
CA ALA A 4 14.77 -13.29 4.02
C ALA A 4 16.28 -13.29 3.70
N PRO A 5 16.86 -14.36 3.12
CA PRO A 5 18.30 -14.40 2.78
C PRO A 5 18.76 -13.34 1.76
N PHE A 6 17.83 -12.78 0.98
CA PHE A 6 18.11 -11.83 -0.11
C PHE A 6 17.68 -10.40 0.21
N ARG A 7 17.22 -10.13 1.44
CA ARG A 7 16.84 -8.77 1.88
C ARG A 7 18.07 -7.86 2.00
N ARG A 8 17.83 -6.53 1.99
CA ARG A 8 18.85 -5.47 2.10
C ARG A 8 19.93 -5.48 0.99
N ARG A 9 19.59 -6.03 -0.18
CA ARG A 9 20.45 -6.06 -1.38
C ARG A 9 19.89 -5.24 -2.55
N GLY A 10 18.92 -4.37 -2.30
CA GLY A 10 18.25 -3.58 -3.35
C GLY A 10 17.25 -4.35 -4.23
N VAL A 11 17.07 -5.67 -4.04
CA VAL A 11 16.18 -6.51 -4.88
C VAL A 11 14.75 -5.96 -4.93
N GLY A 12 14.18 -5.56 -3.79
CA GLY A 12 12.84 -4.99 -3.74
C GLY A 12 12.72 -3.66 -4.48
N ALA A 13 13.74 -2.80 -4.38
CA ALA A 13 13.80 -1.53 -5.09
C ALA A 13 13.88 -1.75 -6.61
N ALA A 14 14.80 -2.61 -7.05
CA ALA A 14 15.03 -2.93 -8.45
C ALA A 14 13.78 -3.55 -9.11
N LEU A 15 13.13 -4.51 -8.43
CA LEU A 15 11.90 -5.11 -8.92
C LEU A 15 10.77 -4.08 -9.04
N SER A 16 10.63 -3.20 -8.04
CA SER A 16 9.60 -2.16 -8.05
C SER A 16 9.84 -1.13 -9.14
N ALA A 17 11.09 -0.71 -9.36
CA ALA A 17 11.45 0.19 -10.45
C ALA A 17 11.12 -0.43 -11.82
N TRP A 18 11.49 -1.71 -12.02
CA TRP A 18 11.18 -2.44 -13.25
C TRP A 18 9.67 -2.56 -13.49
N LEU A 19 8.88 -2.88 -12.46
CA LEU A 19 7.42 -2.93 -12.57
C LEU A 19 6.82 -1.56 -12.91
N THR A 20 7.37 -0.49 -12.33
CA THR A 20 6.93 0.89 -12.58
C THR A 20 7.19 1.29 -14.03
N GLU A 21 8.38 1.01 -14.54
CA GLU A 21 8.75 1.24 -15.94
C GLU A 21 7.82 0.47 -16.88
N ARG A 22 7.56 -0.81 -16.59
CA ARG A 22 6.65 -1.64 -17.39
C ARG A 22 5.22 -1.12 -17.39
N ALA A 23 4.71 -0.65 -16.27
CA ALA A 23 3.37 -0.05 -16.21
C ALA A 23 3.29 1.19 -17.10
N PHE A 24 4.29 2.08 -17.04
CA PHE A 24 4.33 3.25 -17.92
C PHE A 24 4.46 2.88 -19.39
N ALA A 25 5.29 1.88 -19.73
CA ALA A 25 5.41 1.38 -21.11
C ALA A 25 4.08 0.79 -21.65
N GLN A 26 3.19 0.35 -20.77
CA GLN A 26 1.84 -0.15 -21.12
C GLN A 26 0.78 0.97 -21.15
N GLY A 27 1.17 2.24 -21.00
CA GLY A 27 0.26 3.38 -21.06
C GLY A 27 -0.39 3.76 -19.73
N CYS A 28 0.02 3.16 -18.60
CA CYS A 28 -0.36 3.70 -17.30
C CYS A 28 0.20 5.13 -17.18
N ARG A 29 -0.59 6.04 -16.60
CA ARG A 29 -0.16 7.43 -16.37
C ARG A 29 0.32 7.68 -14.95
N THR A 30 -0.02 6.79 -14.03
CA THR A 30 0.27 6.93 -12.61
C THR A 30 0.39 5.55 -11.99
N VAL A 31 1.42 5.38 -11.16
CA VAL A 31 1.60 4.22 -10.30
C VAL A 31 1.65 4.73 -8.87
N TRP A 32 0.90 4.09 -7.99
CA TRP A 32 0.87 4.41 -6.57
C TRP A 32 0.87 3.10 -5.77
N LEU A 33 1.33 3.17 -4.53
CA LEU A 33 1.41 2.04 -3.62
C LEU A 33 1.32 2.52 -2.18
N GLU A 34 1.01 1.58 -1.29
CA GLU A 34 1.04 1.76 0.15
C GLU A 34 2.24 1.00 0.71
N PRO A 35 3.23 1.69 1.30
CA PRO A 35 4.32 1.02 2.00
C PRO A 35 3.79 0.37 3.28
N GLY A 36 4.27 -0.83 3.60
CA GLY A 36 3.87 -1.54 4.81
C GLY A 36 4.43 -0.93 6.10
N ASP A 37 5.56 -0.23 6.01
CA ASP A 37 6.22 0.47 7.12
C ASP A 37 7.14 1.58 6.58
N ALA A 38 7.74 2.36 7.50
CA ALA A 38 8.61 3.48 7.16
C ALA A 38 9.94 3.07 6.49
N ASP A 39 10.45 1.87 6.77
CA ASP A 39 11.67 1.39 6.13
C ASP A 39 11.41 1.03 4.67
N VAL A 40 10.25 0.42 4.41
CA VAL A 40 9.74 0.14 3.05
C VAL A 40 9.43 1.44 2.30
N GLU A 41 8.90 2.47 2.97
CA GLU A 41 8.69 3.78 2.33
C GLU A 41 9.98 4.38 1.77
N ARG A 42 11.09 4.29 2.53
CA ARG A 42 12.41 4.77 2.06
C ARG A 42 12.90 4.02 0.81
N VAL A 43 12.56 2.74 0.68
CA VAL A 43 12.90 1.95 -0.52
C VAL A 43 12.22 2.53 -1.76
N TYR A 44 10.93 2.88 -1.66
CA TYR A 44 10.20 3.48 -2.79
C TYR A 44 10.64 4.91 -3.08
N ALA A 45 10.91 5.71 -2.03
CA ALA A 45 11.46 7.05 -2.20
C ALA A 45 12.78 7.04 -2.98
N GLY A 46 13.64 6.06 -2.71
CA GLY A 46 14.93 5.90 -3.41
C GLY A 46 14.81 5.62 -4.91
N ILE A 47 13.65 5.19 -5.40
CA ILE A 47 13.39 4.94 -6.84
C ILE A 47 12.44 5.98 -7.46
N GLY A 48 12.25 7.12 -6.82
CA GLY A 48 11.51 8.27 -7.37
C GLY A 48 10.03 8.36 -6.99
N TYR A 49 9.52 7.48 -6.14
CA TYR A 49 8.18 7.67 -5.56
C TYR A 49 8.21 8.83 -4.56
N ARG A 50 7.06 9.49 -4.41
CA ARG A 50 6.85 10.55 -3.43
C ARG A 50 5.58 10.29 -2.64
N ARG A 51 5.57 10.69 -1.37
CA ARG A 51 4.35 10.69 -0.55
C ARG A 51 3.37 11.71 -1.11
N ILE A 52 2.13 11.29 -1.36
CA ILE A 52 1.08 12.16 -1.92
C ILE A 52 -0.09 12.38 -0.96
N GLY A 53 -0.13 11.68 0.17
CA GLY A 53 -1.20 11.80 1.16
C GLY A 53 -1.14 10.71 2.22
N GLU A 54 -2.19 10.66 3.02
CA GLU A 54 -2.44 9.65 4.04
C GLU A 54 -3.67 8.82 3.67
N LYS A 55 -3.63 7.53 4.00
CA LYS A 55 -4.73 6.59 3.78
C LYS A 55 -5.21 6.09 5.13
N VAL A 56 -6.52 6.10 5.34
CA VAL A 56 -7.15 5.52 6.54
C VAL A 56 -7.86 4.23 6.15
N ASN A 57 -7.57 3.15 6.89
CA ASN A 57 -8.32 1.89 6.78
C ASN A 57 -9.38 1.89 7.90
N ILE A 58 -10.66 1.84 7.53
CA ILE A 58 -11.79 1.77 8.48
C ILE A 58 -12.49 0.44 8.26
N SER A 59 -12.68 -0.32 9.33
CA SER A 59 -13.56 -1.49 9.33
C SER A 59 -14.75 -1.19 10.23
N LEU A 60 -15.94 -1.60 9.80
CA LEU A 60 -17.09 -1.65 10.67
C LEU A 60 -17.00 -2.94 11.50
N GLU A 61 -17.44 -2.88 12.76
CA GLU A 61 -17.70 -4.09 13.52
C GLU A 61 -18.76 -4.92 12.79
N PRO A 62 -18.52 -6.22 12.55
CA PRO A 62 -19.56 -7.08 12.01
C PRO A 62 -20.69 -7.20 13.03
N GLY A 63 -21.74 -6.41 12.82
CA GLY A 63 -23.01 -6.51 13.55
C GLY A 63 -23.13 -5.60 14.77
N ARG A 64 -23.34 -4.30 14.55
CA ARG A 64 -24.40 -3.63 15.32
C ARG A 64 -25.70 -3.72 14.53
N ARG A 65 -26.36 -4.86 14.63
CA ARG A 65 -27.79 -4.91 14.28
C ARG A 65 -28.49 -4.07 15.36
N PRO A 66 -29.31 -3.07 15.02
CA PRO A 66 -30.18 -2.48 16.03
C PRO A 66 -31.00 -3.61 16.64
N GLU A 67 -30.99 -3.74 17.97
CA GLU A 67 -31.90 -4.64 18.67
C GLU A 67 -33.33 -4.32 18.19
N PRO A 68 -34.06 -5.27 17.58
CA PRO A 68 -35.45 -5.03 17.22
C PRO A 68 -36.25 -4.88 18.51
N GLY A 69 -36.51 -3.63 18.91
CA GLY A 69 -37.32 -3.33 20.10
C GLY A 69 -37.01 -2.02 20.84
N ALA A 70 -35.96 -1.27 20.50
CA ALA A 70 -35.68 0.03 21.14
C ALA A 70 -36.47 1.20 20.52
N GLU A 71 -37.78 1.03 20.36
CA GLU A 71 -38.72 2.13 20.13
C GLU A 71 -40.01 1.82 20.89
N THR A 72 -39.96 1.97 22.22
CA THR A 72 -41.13 2.26 23.06
C THR A 72 -40.63 2.88 24.35
N VAL A 73 -40.54 4.22 24.39
CA VAL A 73 -41.10 5.10 25.44
C VAL A 73 -41.35 6.46 24.81
#